data_AF-A0AAV7X6Z9-F1
#
_entry.id   AF-A0AAV7X6Z9-F1
#
_cell.length_a   1.000
_cell.length_b   1.000
_cell.length_c   1.000
_cell.angle_alpha   90.00
_cell.angle_beta   90.00
_cell.angle_gamma   90.00
#
_symmetry.space_group_name_H-M   'P 1'
#
loop_
_entity.id
_entity.type
_entity.pdbx_description
1 polymer ?
#
loop_
_entity_poly.entity_id
_entity_poly.type
_entity_poly.pdbx_seq_one_letter_code
_entity_poly.pdbx_strand_id
1 'polypeptide(L)'
;MQAAVLVLAVAAVAIPARVRCLSLDRDVFADALAVRKAGAALPAVLKQNWEDFGNYLHKSYADAVKRVNTSYTGPSEKKAVADALDLLAKGVASRFSAYENFKKSQEKEVAALVSKYTTLINERLKPSAKDKGDEAAILALRASSQSLFVKWENEHYRDTILRTTRQLYRNVFHAIAFRVASNASAHKAVLEAAGQMLLHLVNDQYKGTNVLGRQCGLVEKFATDAENVLYRIAVPAQAAAL
;
A
#
# COMPACT_ATOMS: atom_id res chain seq x y z
N MET A 1 -92.21 -10.18 17.98
CA MET A 1 -90.79 -10.05 18.39
C MET A 1 -89.96 -10.65 17.25
N GLN A 2 -89.81 -9.99 16.10
CA GLN A 2 -88.79 -8.98 15.72
C GLN A 2 -87.34 -9.32 16.10
N ALA A 3 -86.50 -9.31 15.05
CA ALA A 3 -85.17 -9.87 14.87
C ALA A 3 -84.02 -9.05 15.48
N ALA A 4 -82.83 -9.67 15.57
CA ALA A 4 -81.58 -9.07 15.09
C ALA A 4 -80.45 -10.12 15.01
N VAL A 5 -79.99 -10.39 13.79
CA VAL A 5 -78.69 -10.98 13.47
C VAL A 5 -77.64 -9.90 13.75
N LEU A 6 -76.66 -10.19 14.61
CA LEU A 6 -75.52 -9.29 14.80
C LEU A 6 -74.28 -9.88 14.10
N VAL A 7 -73.97 -9.31 12.95
CA VAL A 7 -72.69 -9.46 12.25
C VAL A 7 -71.65 -8.66 13.03
N LEU A 8 -70.73 -9.34 13.71
CA LEU A 8 -69.54 -8.68 14.26
C LEU A 8 -68.52 -8.51 13.13
N ALA A 9 -68.45 -7.29 12.63
CA ALA A 9 -67.41 -6.83 11.73
C ALA A 9 -66.03 -6.97 12.39
N VAL A 10 -65.12 -7.64 11.70
CA VAL A 10 -63.69 -7.63 12.01
C VAL A 10 -63.20 -6.19 11.83
N ALA A 11 -63.02 -5.49 12.95
CA ALA A 11 -62.28 -4.23 12.94
C ALA A 11 -60.83 -4.56 12.61
N ALA A 12 -60.45 -4.35 11.35
CA ALA A 12 -59.08 -4.27 10.93
C ALA A 12 -58.41 -3.18 11.78
N VAL A 13 -57.61 -3.61 12.76
CA VAL A 13 -56.70 -2.72 13.47
C VAL A 13 -55.70 -2.25 12.42
N ALA A 14 -55.94 -1.05 11.89
CA ALA A 14 -54.95 -0.29 11.17
C ALA A 14 -53.80 -0.03 12.15
N ILE A 15 -52.80 -0.91 12.15
CA ILE A 15 -51.50 -0.61 12.72
C ILE A 15 -51.08 0.68 12.02
N PRO A 16 -50.91 1.81 12.74
CA PRO A 16 -50.36 2.98 12.12
C PRO A 16 -48.96 2.58 11.67
N ALA A 17 -48.81 2.40 10.35
CA ALA A 17 -47.54 2.38 9.67
C ALA A 17 -46.91 3.75 9.94
N ARG A 18 -46.31 3.90 11.12
CA ARG A 18 -45.19 4.79 11.32
C ARG A 18 -44.11 4.20 10.43
N VAL A 19 -44.18 4.55 9.16
CA VAL A 19 -43.05 4.60 8.26
C VAL A 19 -42.07 5.51 9.00
N ARG A 20 -41.25 4.91 9.87
CA ARG A 20 -39.91 5.40 10.09
C ARG A 20 -39.30 5.34 8.70
N CYS A 21 -39.40 6.46 7.98
CA CYS A 21 -38.34 6.83 7.08
C CYS A 21 -37.09 6.71 7.93
N LEU A 22 -36.38 5.59 7.80
CA LEU A 22 -35.01 5.40 8.25
C LEU A 22 -34.22 6.50 7.53
N SER A 23 -34.24 7.70 8.08
CA SER A 23 -33.27 8.72 7.75
C SER A 23 -31.94 8.08 8.12
N LEU A 24 -31.05 7.92 7.14
CA LEU A 24 -29.65 7.69 7.44
C LEU A 24 -29.27 8.68 8.55
N ASP A 25 -28.87 8.16 9.72
CA ASP A 25 -28.54 9.01 10.87
C ASP A 25 -27.50 10.04 10.45
N ARG A 26 -27.56 11.25 11.02
CA ARG A 26 -26.57 12.32 10.76
C ARG A 26 -25.13 11.81 10.93
N ASP A 27 -24.95 10.82 11.80
CA ASP A 27 -23.67 10.16 12.07
C ASP A 27 -23.12 9.42 10.84
N VAL A 28 -23.97 8.74 10.05
CA VAL A 28 -23.53 8.03 8.84
C VAL A 28 -23.02 9.00 7.77
N PHE A 29 -23.67 10.17 7.63
CA PHE A 29 -23.19 11.21 6.71
C PHE A 29 -21.87 11.84 7.18
N ALA A 30 -21.71 12.05 8.49
CA ALA A 30 -20.48 12.54 9.08
C ALA A 30 -19.31 11.55 8.86
N ASP A 31 -19.54 10.26 9.09
CA ASP A 31 -18.55 9.21 8.88
C ASP A 31 -18.19 9.05 7.39
N ALA A 32 -19.19 9.10 6.50
CA ALA A 32 -18.96 9.11 5.05
C ALA A 32 -18.14 10.34 4.61
N LEU A 33 -18.32 11.50 5.23
CA LEU A 33 -17.48 12.67 4.99
C LEU A 33 -16.05 12.46 5.51
N ALA A 34 -15.89 11.88 6.71
CA ALA A 34 -14.59 11.58 7.29
C ALA A 34 -13.80 10.59 6.42
N VAL A 35 -14.43 9.51 5.97
CA VAL A 35 -13.84 8.53 5.03
C VAL A 35 -13.42 9.20 3.73
N ARG A 36 -14.26 10.05 3.13
CA ARG A 36 -13.91 10.79 1.89
C ARG A 36 -12.70 11.71 2.10
N LYS A 37 -12.65 12.43 3.22
CA LYS A 37 -11.49 13.28 3.56
C LYS A 37 -10.22 12.46 3.74
N ALA A 38 -10.30 11.33 4.46
CA ALA A 38 -9.18 10.42 4.65
C ALA A 38 -8.69 9.83 3.31
N GLY A 39 -9.62 9.38 2.46
CA GLY A 39 -9.31 8.86 1.13
C GLY A 39 -8.65 9.89 0.22
N ALA A 40 -9.11 11.14 0.24
CA ALA A 40 -8.51 12.23 -0.54
C ALA A 40 -7.09 12.58 -0.09
N ALA A 41 -6.78 12.45 1.20
CA ALA A 41 -5.44 12.70 1.74
C ALA A 41 -4.47 11.52 1.51
N LEU A 42 -4.99 10.31 1.34
CA LEU A 42 -4.21 9.07 1.32
C LEU A 42 -3.10 9.07 0.23
N PRO A 43 -3.35 9.42 -1.05
CA PRO A 43 -2.29 9.44 -2.06
C PRO A 43 -1.12 10.35 -1.68
N ALA A 44 -1.38 11.53 -1.10
CA ALA A 44 -0.33 12.46 -0.69
C ALA A 44 0.51 11.90 0.47
N VAL A 45 -0.12 11.25 1.45
CA VAL A 45 0.59 10.61 2.57
C VAL A 45 1.48 9.46 2.09
N LEU A 46 0.99 8.63 1.16
CA LEU A 46 1.77 7.53 0.59
C LEU A 46 2.94 8.03 -0.25
N LYS A 47 2.72 9.07 -1.06
CA LYS A 47 3.77 9.76 -1.81
C LYS A 47 4.89 10.26 -0.90
N GLN A 48 4.54 11.00 0.17
CA GLN A 48 5.51 11.53 1.11
C GLN A 48 6.36 10.42 1.76
N ASN A 49 5.72 9.32 2.18
CA ASN A 49 6.44 8.17 2.76
C ASN A 49 7.51 7.60 1.80
N TRP A 50 7.23 7.55 0.50
CA TRP A 50 8.21 7.10 -0.50
C TRP A 50 9.27 8.15 -0.83
N GLU A 51 8.92 9.43 -0.84
CA GLU A 51 9.89 10.51 -1.02
C GLU A 51 10.91 10.53 0.13
N ASP A 52 10.43 10.41 1.37
CA ASP A 52 11.28 10.29 2.55
C ASP A 52 12.19 9.06 2.47
N PHE A 53 11.64 7.92 2.01
CA PHE A 53 12.42 6.71 1.81
C PHE A 53 13.45 6.86 0.69
N GLY A 54 13.11 7.49 -0.43
CA GLY A 54 14.04 7.78 -1.53
C GLY A 54 15.21 8.64 -1.06
N ASN A 55 14.92 9.71 -0.33
CA ASN A 55 15.92 10.57 0.30
C ASN A 55 16.82 9.78 1.26
N TYR A 56 16.22 8.92 2.09
CA TYR A 56 16.96 8.01 2.95
C TYR A 56 17.90 7.10 2.14
N LEU A 57 17.42 6.47 1.07
CA LEU A 57 18.23 5.56 0.25
C LEU A 57 19.43 6.27 -0.37
N HIS A 58 19.23 7.47 -0.93
CA HIS A 58 20.31 8.26 -1.51
C HIS A 58 21.39 8.59 -0.47
N LYS A 59 20.98 9.05 0.71
CA LYS A 59 21.90 9.37 1.81
C LYS A 59 22.61 8.12 2.34
N SER A 60 21.86 7.06 2.62
CA SER A 60 22.36 5.77 3.14
C SER A 60 23.42 5.17 2.21
N TYR A 61 23.17 5.20 0.89
CA TYR A 61 24.12 4.75 -0.12
C TYR A 61 25.38 5.61 -0.16
N ALA A 62 25.24 6.94 -0.20
CA ALA A 62 26.39 7.85 -0.19
C ALA A 62 27.27 7.66 1.05
N ASP A 63 26.65 7.49 2.22
CA ASP A 63 27.36 7.24 3.48
C ASP A 63 28.08 5.89 3.46
N ALA A 64 27.46 4.84 2.89
CA ALA A 64 28.08 3.52 2.73
C ALA A 64 29.30 3.57 1.79
N VAL A 65 29.14 4.19 0.62
CA VAL A 65 30.23 4.41 -0.35
C VAL A 65 31.39 5.16 0.29
N LYS A 66 31.10 6.24 1.04
CA LYS A 66 32.11 7.02 1.75
C LYS A 66 32.89 6.16 2.74
N ARG A 67 32.19 5.41 3.61
CA ARG A 67 32.81 4.52 4.61
C ARG A 67 33.73 3.48 3.97
N VAL A 68 33.25 2.82 2.92
CA VAL A 68 34.03 1.81 2.20
C VAL A 68 35.27 2.44 1.55
N ASN A 69 35.14 3.59 0.88
CA ASN A 69 36.27 4.27 0.25
C ASN A 69 37.33 4.74 1.25
N THR A 70 36.95 5.10 2.48
CA THR A 70 37.89 5.55 3.52
C THR A 70 38.54 4.40 4.30
N SER A 71 38.11 3.16 4.10
CA SER A 71 38.58 2.00 4.88
C SER A 71 39.95 1.47 4.44
N TYR A 72 40.45 1.87 3.26
CA TYR A 72 41.65 1.30 2.66
C TYR A 72 42.68 2.38 2.36
N THR A 73 43.97 2.07 2.60
CA THR A 73 45.09 3.01 2.41
C THR A 73 45.98 2.63 1.23
N GLY A 74 46.06 1.34 0.88
CA GLY A 74 46.90 0.82 -0.20
C GLY A 74 46.43 1.27 -1.59
N PRO A 75 47.35 1.66 -2.52
CA PRO A 75 46.96 2.10 -3.86
C PRO A 75 46.17 1.06 -4.66
N SER A 76 46.58 -0.23 -4.60
CA SER A 76 45.90 -1.32 -5.30
C SER A 76 44.53 -1.64 -4.70
N GLU A 77 44.39 -1.57 -3.37
CA GLU A 77 43.11 -1.77 -2.66
C GLU A 77 42.12 -0.66 -3.02
N LYS A 78 42.55 0.60 -2.89
CA LYS A 78 41.74 1.77 -3.24
C LYS A 78 41.24 1.69 -4.67
N LYS A 79 42.11 1.34 -5.61
CA LYS A 79 41.73 1.18 -7.02
C LYS A 79 40.69 0.08 -7.20
N ALA A 80 40.94 -1.12 -6.67
CA ALA A 80 40.02 -2.24 -6.83
C ALA A 80 38.64 -1.97 -6.22
N VAL A 81 38.60 -1.37 -5.03
CA VAL A 81 37.36 -0.98 -4.35
C VAL A 81 36.63 0.14 -5.11
N ALA A 82 37.36 1.15 -5.60
CA ALA A 82 36.77 2.22 -6.41
C ALA A 82 36.16 1.68 -7.71
N ASP A 83 36.85 0.77 -8.40
CA ASP A 83 36.34 0.12 -9.63
C ASP A 83 35.05 -0.67 -9.33
N ALA A 84 34.97 -1.35 -8.18
CA ALA A 84 33.75 -2.05 -7.75
C ALA A 84 32.61 -1.08 -7.46
N LEU A 85 32.88 0.02 -6.76
CA LEU A 85 31.86 1.02 -6.42
C LEU A 85 31.37 1.79 -7.65
N ASP A 86 32.24 2.08 -8.62
CA ASP A 86 31.84 2.69 -9.90
C ASP A 86 30.91 1.76 -10.70
N LEU A 87 31.27 0.48 -10.79
CA LEU A 87 30.44 -0.51 -11.47
C LEU A 87 29.09 -0.70 -10.74
N LEU A 88 29.10 -0.63 -9.41
CA LEU A 88 27.89 -0.69 -8.60
C LEU A 88 27.00 0.54 -8.84
N ALA A 89 27.57 1.75 -8.86
CA ALA A 89 26.83 2.99 -9.05
C ALA A 89 26.01 2.99 -10.35
N LYS A 90 26.57 2.43 -11.43
CA LYS A 90 25.88 2.26 -12.72
C LYS A 90 24.61 1.41 -12.61
N GLY A 91 24.62 0.39 -11.76
CA GLY A 91 23.44 -0.45 -11.52
C GLY A 91 22.49 0.08 -10.45
N VAL A 92 22.96 0.88 -9.49
CA VAL A 92 22.09 1.44 -8.43
C VAL A 92 21.13 2.50 -8.99
N ALA A 93 21.47 3.18 -10.08
CA ALA A 93 20.56 4.09 -10.77
C ALA A 93 19.26 3.41 -11.26
N SER A 94 19.35 2.17 -11.77
CA SER A 94 18.16 1.42 -12.23
C SER A 94 17.26 1.00 -11.07
N ARG A 95 17.83 0.69 -9.90
CA ARG A 95 17.08 0.47 -8.65
C ARG A 95 16.27 1.70 -8.26
N PHE A 96 16.87 2.89 -8.30
CA PHE A 96 16.14 4.13 -7.99
C PHE A 96 15.00 4.39 -8.96
N SER A 97 15.21 4.17 -10.26
CA SER A 97 14.15 4.27 -11.26
C SER A 97 13.00 3.28 -11.00
N ALA A 98 13.32 2.05 -10.60
CA ALA A 98 12.31 1.05 -10.26
C ALA A 98 11.47 1.47 -9.03
N TYR A 99 12.08 2.05 -8.00
CA TYR A 99 11.35 2.62 -6.86
C TYR A 99 10.45 3.79 -7.25
N GLU A 100 10.92 4.68 -8.12
CA GLU A 100 10.11 5.80 -8.61
C GLU A 100 8.89 5.32 -9.43
N ASN A 101 9.05 4.29 -10.24
CA ASN A 101 7.95 3.68 -10.98
C ASN A 101 6.96 2.99 -10.04
N PHE A 102 7.46 2.27 -9.03
CA PHE A 102 6.64 1.62 -8.02
C PHE A 102 5.80 2.64 -7.25
N LYS A 103 6.42 3.73 -6.77
CA LYS A 103 5.74 4.86 -6.11
C LYS A 103 4.59 5.39 -6.97
N LYS A 104 4.85 5.70 -8.24
CA LYS A 104 3.82 6.20 -9.18
C LYS A 104 2.69 5.19 -9.41
N SER A 105 2.99 3.89 -9.44
CA SER A 105 1.96 2.84 -9.59
C SER A 105 1.05 2.82 -8.36
N GLN A 106 1.62 2.81 -7.16
CA GLN A 106 0.86 2.80 -5.91
C GLN A 106 -0.05 4.03 -5.77
N GLU A 107 0.46 5.22 -6.10
CA GLU A 107 -0.35 6.45 -6.09
C GLU A 107 -1.61 6.30 -6.96
N LYS A 108 -1.47 5.80 -8.18
CA LYS A 108 -2.58 5.59 -9.11
C LYS A 108 -3.56 4.52 -8.62
N GLU A 109 -3.04 3.42 -8.11
CA GLU A 109 -3.83 2.28 -7.65
C GLU A 109 -4.65 2.63 -6.41
N VAL A 110 -4.07 3.39 -5.48
CA VAL A 110 -4.78 3.87 -4.30
C VAL A 110 -5.81 4.91 -4.69
N ALA A 111 -5.49 5.85 -5.58
CA ALA A 111 -6.47 6.80 -6.08
C ALA A 111 -7.67 6.09 -6.73
N ALA A 112 -7.43 5.02 -7.49
CA ALA A 112 -8.48 4.20 -8.08
C ALA A 112 -9.31 3.46 -7.01
N LEU A 113 -8.67 2.87 -5.99
CA LEU A 113 -9.37 2.21 -4.89
C LEU A 113 -10.25 3.19 -4.09
N VAL A 114 -9.70 4.35 -3.73
CA VAL A 114 -10.42 5.43 -3.04
C VAL A 114 -11.61 5.88 -3.89
N SER A 115 -11.42 6.08 -5.19
CA SER A 115 -12.51 6.46 -6.10
C SER A 115 -13.64 5.44 -6.10
N LYS A 116 -13.33 4.14 -6.13
CA LYS A 116 -14.35 3.08 -6.08
C LYS A 116 -15.16 3.10 -4.77
N TYR A 117 -14.49 3.17 -3.62
CA TYR A 117 -15.16 3.25 -2.31
C TYR A 117 -16.04 4.51 -2.20
N THR A 118 -15.50 5.67 -2.56
CA THR A 118 -16.20 6.94 -2.46
C THR A 118 -17.39 7.03 -3.43
N THR A 119 -17.28 6.45 -4.62
CA THR A 119 -18.38 6.34 -5.59
C THR A 119 -19.51 5.50 -5.01
N LEU A 120 -19.20 4.31 -4.49
CA LEU A 120 -20.21 3.44 -3.89
C LEU A 120 -20.88 4.11 -2.69
N ILE A 121 -20.11 4.74 -1.79
CA ILE A 121 -20.68 5.52 -0.67
C ILE A 121 -21.64 6.61 -1.18
N ASN A 122 -21.22 7.41 -2.16
CA ASN A 122 -22.05 8.50 -2.69
C ASN A 122 -23.32 7.98 -3.38
N GLU A 123 -23.25 6.84 -4.07
CA GLU A 123 -24.43 6.19 -4.67
C GLU A 123 -25.40 5.72 -3.60
N ARG A 124 -24.90 5.14 -2.52
CA ARG A 124 -25.72 4.58 -1.44
C ARG A 124 -26.31 5.61 -0.50
N LEU A 125 -25.70 6.78 -0.40
CA LEU A 125 -26.30 7.92 0.29
C LEU A 125 -27.47 8.55 -0.49
N LYS A 126 -27.73 8.15 -1.76
CA LYS A 126 -28.87 8.69 -2.53
C LYS A 126 -30.20 8.08 -2.04
N PRO A 127 -31.28 8.87 -1.94
CA PRO A 127 -32.59 8.41 -1.47
C PRO A 127 -33.18 7.21 -2.23
N SER A 128 -32.84 7.03 -3.51
CA SER A 128 -33.37 5.99 -4.39
C SER A 128 -32.59 4.67 -4.39
N ALA A 129 -31.55 4.53 -3.56
CA ALA A 129 -30.61 3.39 -3.62
C ALA A 129 -31.01 2.17 -2.76
N LYS A 130 -32.23 2.13 -2.20
CA LYS A 130 -32.60 1.24 -1.08
C LYS A 130 -32.62 -0.27 -1.37
N ASP A 131 -32.66 -0.70 -2.64
CA ASP A 131 -33.08 -2.08 -2.97
C ASP A 131 -32.00 -2.97 -3.62
N LYS A 132 -30.69 -2.65 -3.54
CA LYS A 132 -29.66 -3.49 -4.19
C LYS A 132 -28.71 -4.12 -3.17
N GLY A 133 -28.61 -5.45 -3.19
CA GLY A 133 -27.64 -6.23 -2.41
C GLY A 133 -26.22 -5.66 -2.49
N ASP A 134 -25.72 -5.17 -1.36
CA ASP A 134 -24.45 -4.44 -1.24
C ASP A 134 -23.27 -5.33 -0.88
N GLU A 135 -23.56 -6.51 -0.34
CA GLU A 135 -22.54 -7.40 0.19
C GLU A 135 -21.56 -7.85 -0.89
N ALA A 136 -22.06 -8.22 -2.09
CA ALA A 136 -21.18 -8.62 -3.20
C ALA A 136 -20.26 -7.48 -3.68
N ALA A 137 -20.74 -6.23 -3.70
CA ALA A 137 -19.94 -5.08 -4.09
C ALA A 137 -18.88 -4.74 -3.03
N ILE A 138 -19.25 -4.78 -1.75
CA ILE A 138 -18.33 -4.58 -0.62
C ILE A 138 -17.25 -5.67 -0.62
N LEU A 139 -17.63 -6.95 -0.77
CA LEU A 139 -16.70 -8.07 -0.86
C LEU A 139 -15.74 -7.94 -2.06
N ALA A 140 -16.22 -7.46 -3.21
CA ALA A 140 -15.38 -7.21 -4.38
C ALA A 140 -14.34 -6.08 -4.14
N LEU A 141 -14.70 -5.05 -3.38
CA LEU A 141 -13.77 -3.99 -2.97
C LEU A 141 -12.72 -4.50 -1.99
N ARG A 142 -13.11 -5.35 -1.04
CA ARG A 142 -12.18 -6.04 -0.14
C ARG A 142 -11.19 -6.89 -0.92
N ALA A 143 -11.67 -7.74 -1.82
CA ALA A 143 -10.82 -8.58 -2.67
C ALA A 143 -9.87 -7.73 -3.54
N SER A 144 -10.34 -6.58 -4.04
CA SER A 144 -9.50 -5.63 -4.79
C SER A 144 -8.38 -5.06 -3.92
N SER A 145 -8.66 -4.69 -2.66
CA SER A 145 -7.64 -4.17 -1.73
C SER A 145 -6.57 -5.22 -1.38
N GLN A 146 -6.99 -6.47 -1.10
CA GLN A 146 -6.06 -7.58 -0.83
C GLN A 146 -5.18 -7.90 -2.05
N SER A 147 -5.77 -7.89 -3.25
CA SER A 147 -5.04 -8.09 -4.50
C SER A 147 -3.98 -7.01 -4.73
N LEU A 148 -4.27 -5.74 -4.38
CA LEU A 148 -3.28 -4.66 -4.42
C LEU A 148 -2.11 -4.92 -3.47
N PHE A 149 -2.37 -5.38 -2.24
CA PHE A 149 -1.29 -5.68 -1.29
C PHE A 149 -0.39 -6.82 -1.76
N VAL A 150 -0.98 -7.89 -2.30
CA VAL A 150 -0.22 -9.00 -2.90
C VAL A 150 0.60 -8.51 -4.09
N LYS A 151 0.02 -7.67 -4.96
CA LYS A 151 0.74 -7.06 -6.08
C LYS A 151 1.95 -6.25 -5.59
N TRP A 152 1.76 -5.39 -4.59
CA TRP A 152 2.83 -4.55 -4.05
C TRP A 152 3.93 -5.35 -3.38
N GLU A 153 3.56 -6.39 -2.63
CA GLU A 153 4.52 -7.31 -2.06
C GLU A 153 5.34 -8.01 -3.16
N ASN A 154 4.68 -8.50 -4.22
CA ASN A 154 5.38 -9.15 -5.32
C ASN A 154 6.33 -8.19 -6.06
N GLU A 155 5.89 -6.97 -6.40
CA GLU A 155 6.73 -5.97 -7.08
C GLU A 155 7.93 -5.53 -6.22
N HIS A 156 7.73 -5.35 -4.91
CA HIS A 156 8.80 -4.98 -3.99
C HIS A 156 9.78 -6.15 -3.76
N TYR A 157 9.29 -7.32 -3.38
CA TYR A 157 10.09 -8.46 -2.94
C TYR A 157 10.46 -9.45 -4.04
N ARG A 158 9.46 -9.98 -4.76
CA ARG A 158 9.64 -11.17 -5.61
C ARG A 158 10.19 -10.81 -6.98
N ASP A 159 9.61 -9.83 -7.65
CA ASP A 159 9.75 -9.75 -9.09
C ASP A 159 10.81 -8.76 -9.56
N THR A 160 11.09 -7.68 -8.82
CA THR A 160 11.84 -6.59 -9.45
C THR A 160 12.86 -5.91 -8.56
N ILE A 161 12.51 -5.35 -7.41
CA ILE A 161 13.42 -4.39 -6.78
C ILE A 161 14.47 -5.06 -5.89
N LEU A 162 14.07 -5.86 -4.90
CA LEU A 162 15.02 -6.41 -3.93
C LEU A 162 15.88 -7.54 -4.50
N ARG A 163 15.28 -8.44 -5.29
CA ARG A 163 15.99 -9.57 -5.91
C ARG A 163 17.06 -9.09 -6.88
N THR A 164 16.72 -8.19 -7.81
CA THR A 164 17.67 -7.70 -8.82
C THR A 164 18.79 -6.88 -8.18
N THR A 165 18.47 -6.07 -7.16
CA THR A 165 19.49 -5.29 -6.44
C THR A 165 20.48 -6.20 -5.72
N ARG A 166 20.04 -7.26 -5.04
CA ARG A 166 20.96 -8.22 -4.41
C ARG A 166 21.86 -8.91 -5.44
N GLN A 167 21.29 -9.30 -6.57
CA GLN A 167 22.05 -9.94 -7.64
C GLN A 167 23.09 -8.98 -8.24
N LEU A 168 22.73 -7.71 -8.44
CA LEU A 168 23.64 -6.67 -8.89
C LEU A 168 24.85 -6.55 -7.95
N TYR A 169 24.62 -6.39 -6.65
CA TYR A 169 25.70 -6.25 -5.66
C TYR A 169 26.65 -7.46 -5.73
N ARG A 170 26.09 -8.68 -5.72
CA ARG A 170 26.89 -9.91 -5.81
C ARG A 170 27.71 -9.95 -7.10
N ASN A 171 27.07 -9.73 -8.24
CA ASN A 171 27.74 -9.82 -9.55
C ASN A 171 28.88 -8.82 -9.67
N VAL A 172 28.67 -7.58 -9.24
CA VAL A 172 29.67 -6.51 -9.32
C VAL A 172 30.90 -6.85 -8.49
N PHE A 173 30.73 -7.19 -7.22
CA PHE A 173 31.86 -7.50 -6.34
C PHE A 173 32.56 -8.80 -6.73
N HIS A 174 31.83 -9.84 -7.16
CA HIS A 174 32.44 -11.07 -7.67
C HIS A 174 33.27 -10.81 -8.93
N ALA A 175 32.77 -10.01 -9.87
CA ALA A 175 33.48 -9.70 -11.11
C ALA A 175 34.81 -8.99 -10.84
N ILE A 176 34.82 -8.02 -9.90
CA ILE A 176 36.06 -7.32 -9.54
C ILE A 176 36.99 -8.23 -8.73
N ALA A 177 36.48 -8.98 -7.76
CA ALA A 177 37.29 -9.90 -6.96
C ALA A 177 38.04 -10.92 -7.84
N PHE A 178 37.38 -11.45 -8.88
CA PHE A 178 38.00 -12.34 -9.85
C PHE A 178 39.13 -11.65 -10.65
N ARG A 179 38.91 -10.41 -11.11
CA ARG A 179 39.91 -9.64 -11.86
C ARG A 179 41.18 -9.36 -11.06
N VAL A 180 41.04 -9.14 -9.75
CA VAL A 180 42.18 -8.82 -8.87
C VAL A 180 42.68 -10.03 -8.07
N ALA A 181 42.26 -11.25 -8.42
CA ALA A 181 42.57 -12.46 -7.64
C ALA A 181 44.07 -12.75 -7.49
N SER A 182 44.91 -12.30 -8.42
CA SER A 182 46.37 -12.41 -8.33
C SER A 182 47.01 -11.47 -7.30
N ASN A 183 46.27 -10.47 -6.81
CA ASN A 183 46.70 -9.56 -5.76
C ASN A 183 45.87 -9.81 -4.48
N ALA A 184 46.46 -10.54 -3.52
CA ALA A 184 45.76 -10.98 -2.32
C ALA A 184 45.19 -9.82 -1.48
N SER A 185 45.90 -8.70 -1.35
CA SER A 185 45.44 -7.53 -0.58
C SER A 185 44.27 -6.84 -1.28
N ALA A 186 44.36 -6.62 -2.61
CA ALA A 186 43.25 -6.06 -3.38
C ALA A 186 42.02 -6.98 -3.39
N HIS A 187 42.23 -8.29 -3.54
CA HIS A 187 41.15 -9.28 -3.49
C HIS A 187 40.41 -9.27 -2.15
N LYS A 188 41.16 -9.28 -1.04
CA LYS A 188 40.59 -9.19 0.31
C LYS A 188 39.79 -7.90 0.51
N ALA A 189 40.34 -6.75 0.12
CA ALA A 189 39.67 -5.46 0.24
C ALA A 189 38.33 -5.42 -0.54
N VAL A 190 38.28 -6.02 -1.73
CA VAL A 190 37.03 -6.10 -2.51
C VAL A 190 35.98 -6.97 -1.82
N LEU A 191 36.37 -8.10 -1.20
CA LEU A 191 35.44 -8.95 -0.46
C LEU A 191 34.92 -8.27 0.81
N GLU A 192 35.77 -7.57 1.55
CA GLU A 192 35.38 -6.81 2.73
C GLU A 192 34.44 -5.64 2.37
N ALA A 193 34.75 -4.92 1.28
CA ALA A 193 33.87 -3.90 0.72
C ALA A 193 32.50 -4.50 0.31
N ALA A 194 32.50 -5.69 -0.28
CA ALA A 194 31.27 -6.40 -0.64
C ALA A 194 30.42 -6.69 0.60
N GLY A 195 31.02 -7.19 1.68
CA GLY A 195 30.34 -7.46 2.95
C GLY A 195 29.69 -6.19 3.54
N GLN A 196 30.42 -5.08 3.57
CA GLN A 196 29.90 -3.79 4.05
C GLN A 196 28.74 -3.26 3.19
N MET A 197 28.87 -3.33 1.86
CA MET A 197 27.83 -2.87 0.94
C MET A 197 26.58 -3.77 0.97
N LEU A 198 26.75 -5.09 1.13
CA LEU A 198 25.64 -6.02 1.32
C LEU A 198 24.91 -5.77 2.64
N LEU A 199 25.63 -5.50 3.74
CA LEU A 199 25.01 -5.13 5.01
C LEU A 199 24.19 -3.84 4.89
N HIS A 200 24.74 -2.82 4.22
CA HIS A 200 23.99 -1.59 3.89
C HIS A 200 22.72 -1.91 3.10
N LEU A 201 22.82 -2.74 2.06
CA LEU A 201 21.65 -3.15 1.28
C LEU A 201 20.59 -3.85 2.15
N VAL A 202 20.98 -4.75 3.05
CA VAL A 202 20.04 -5.42 3.98
C VAL A 202 19.30 -4.41 4.85
N ASN A 203 20.00 -3.39 5.35
CA ASN A 203 19.37 -2.32 6.15
C ASN A 203 18.36 -1.50 5.33
N ASP A 204 18.72 -1.14 4.09
CA ASP A 204 17.80 -0.47 3.19
C ASP A 204 16.56 -1.32 2.89
N GLN A 205 16.73 -2.64 2.73
CA GLN A 205 15.63 -3.58 2.49
C GLN A 205 14.68 -3.61 3.67
N TYR A 206 15.21 -3.72 4.89
CA TYR A 206 14.39 -3.66 6.10
C TYR A 206 13.60 -2.34 6.20
N LYS A 207 14.22 -1.21 5.85
CA LYS A 207 13.52 0.08 5.82
C LYS A 207 12.43 0.13 4.73
N GLY A 208 12.70 -0.39 3.54
CA GLY A 208 11.71 -0.49 2.45
C GLY A 208 10.51 -1.35 2.83
N THR A 209 10.75 -2.51 3.45
CA THR A 209 9.73 -3.39 4.03
C THR A 209 8.83 -2.64 5.02
N ASN A 210 9.43 -1.87 5.93
CA ASN A 210 8.66 -1.12 6.92
C ASN A 210 7.80 -0.01 6.30
N VAL A 211 8.32 0.67 5.27
CA VAL A 211 7.56 1.67 4.52
C VAL A 211 6.37 1.01 3.84
N LEU A 212 6.59 -0.10 3.13
CA LEU A 212 5.51 -0.85 2.47
C LEU A 212 4.45 -1.32 3.48
N GLY A 213 4.86 -1.94 4.60
CA GLY A 213 3.94 -2.42 5.63
C GLY A 213 3.10 -1.29 6.24
N ARG A 214 3.71 -0.12 6.51
CA ARG A 214 2.99 1.07 6.98
C ARG A 214 1.96 1.54 5.96
N GLN A 215 2.31 1.56 4.68
CA GLN A 215 1.42 1.99 3.62
C GLN A 215 0.23 1.05 3.42
N CYS A 216 0.47 -0.27 3.44
CA CYS A 216 -0.60 -1.26 3.45
C CYS A 216 -1.54 -1.03 4.63
N GLY A 217 -1.02 -0.79 5.84
CA GLY A 217 -1.83 -0.51 7.02
C GLY A 217 -2.68 0.77 6.91
N LEU A 218 -2.18 1.83 6.26
CA LEU A 218 -2.96 3.05 6.01
C LEU A 218 -4.12 2.80 5.04
N VAL A 219 -3.86 2.05 3.96
CA VAL A 219 -4.87 1.70 2.95
C VAL A 219 -5.89 0.73 3.51
N GLU A 220 -5.48 -0.26 4.30
CA GLU A 220 -6.34 -1.23 4.96
C GLU A 220 -7.25 -0.54 5.99
N LYS A 221 -6.70 0.40 6.77
CA LYS A 221 -7.51 1.20 7.69
C LYS A 221 -8.57 2.00 6.93
N PHE A 222 -8.18 2.70 5.87
CA PHE A 222 -9.14 3.44 5.02
C PHE A 222 -10.23 2.51 4.46
N ALA A 223 -9.85 1.35 3.91
CA ALA A 223 -10.79 0.38 3.36
C ALA A 223 -11.75 -0.11 4.44
N THR A 224 -11.25 -0.47 5.62
CA THR A 224 -12.07 -0.90 6.77
C THR A 224 -13.06 0.18 7.20
N ASP A 225 -12.61 1.43 7.36
CA ASP A 225 -13.48 2.55 7.71
C ASP A 225 -14.56 2.78 6.64
N ALA A 226 -14.21 2.67 5.35
CA ALA A 226 -15.15 2.80 4.24
C ALA A 226 -16.16 1.65 4.18
N GLU A 227 -15.73 0.40 4.39
CA GLU A 227 -16.59 -0.77 4.46
C GLU A 227 -17.59 -0.64 5.62
N ASN A 228 -17.15 -0.19 6.80
CA ASN A 228 -18.03 0.03 7.95
C ASN A 228 -19.11 1.06 7.64
N VAL A 229 -18.77 2.16 6.95
CA VAL A 229 -19.76 3.13 6.48
C VAL A 229 -20.73 2.49 5.49
N LEU A 230 -20.24 1.72 4.52
CA LEU A 230 -21.09 1.05 3.53
C LEU A 230 -22.06 0.05 4.18
N TYR A 231 -21.61 -0.76 5.14
CA TYR A 231 -22.49 -1.67 5.89
C TYR A 231 -23.56 -0.91 6.68
N ARG A 232 -23.21 0.22 7.31
CA ARG A 232 -24.17 1.06 8.05
C ARG A 232 -25.20 1.72 7.13
N ILE A 233 -24.86 1.97 5.86
CA ILE A 233 -25.82 2.45 4.86
C ILE A 233 -26.69 1.30 4.35
N ALA A 234 -26.10 0.12 4.10
CA ALA A 234 -26.75 -1.01 3.43
C ALA A 234 -27.71 -1.83 4.32
N VAL A 235 -27.33 -2.14 5.57
CA VAL A 235 -28.11 -3.02 6.46
C VAL A 235 -29.49 -2.45 6.80
N PRO A 236 -29.63 -1.15 7.14
CA PRO A 236 -30.96 -0.56 7.37
C PRO A 236 -31.80 -0.45 6.09
N ALA A 237 -31.17 -0.33 4.92
CA ALA A 237 -31.86 -0.26 3.63
C ALA A 237 -32.48 -1.62 3.25
N GLN A 238 -31.75 -2.72 3.45
CA GLN A 238 -32.22 -4.09 3.19
C GLN A 238 -33.36 -4.50 4.13
N ALA A 239 -33.28 -4.13 5.41
CA ALA A 239 -34.37 -4.39 6.37
C ALA A 239 -35.66 -3.61 6.07
N ALA A 240 -35.58 -2.51 5.30
CA ALA A 240 -36.73 -1.71 4.89
C ALA A 240 -37.36 -2.17 3.57
N ALA A 241 -36.65 -3.01 2.80
CA ALA A 241 -37.10 -3.55 1.51
C ALA A 241 -37.75 -4.95 1.63
N LEU A 242 -37.63 -5.59 2.80
CA LEU A 242 -38.32 -6.83 3.18
C LEU A 242 -39.67 -6.52 3.85
#